data_AF-A0AAN7TTU3-F1
#
_entry.id   AF-A0AAN7TTU3-F1
#
_cell.length_a   1.000
_cell.length_b   1.000
_cell.length_c   1.000
_cell.angle_alpha   90.00
_cell.angle_beta   90.00
_cell.angle_gamma   90.00
#
_symmetry.space_group_name_H-M   'P 1'
#
loop_
_entity.id
_entity.type
_entity.pdbx_description
1 polymer ?
#
loop_
_entity_poly.entity_id
_entity_poly.type
_entity_poly.pdbx_seq_one_letter_code
_entity_poly.pdbx_strand_id
1 'polypeptide(L)'
;MTVTFKSILIVSTVLISVASADFSSFITPVTMSRYNFKREKVDTEFNLDDKDYKQSLVVLSFPGLLLSIFLMLLGVIALFLRNCITCGRRNKSEFEEDETPGADYDTGSIISEYQPSKDGPTSILLKIVKFFVFLIIVTTVVGAILGLASNAKAGKDLDNFFKNMNIMANNARKTSNNLVHAFAGKTDITKTILSSLLPLTTEMNNMTQTTHRVLVEETNLNHLRESITIMGYIIAIITCAGGIFGVANGKSWSFMFLSYLSLLTISIILLAMAMHIPLSAASSDFCNSLDQYVDNDVKPSWMKKWINCETDVSISDAVEFSQGEIDKLLKMINLFSSAYTNKTYTTSNLLTLKLDELRAVIPIDQVSLFDSKFDAKTIPVILSVPRLQNMAKCQFVKDYFNYTRNNYCGEVIENVNRMVISEILIAVIWIPGFIFAVIYSKDKRIINNENNNNSNNNSNNNNNNDDDSQAHRSS
;
A
#
# COMPACT_ATOMS: atom_id res chain seq x y z
N MET A 1 18.48 -38.60 6.89
CA MET A 1 18.23 -37.65 8.00
C MET A 1 16.79 -37.19 7.86
N THR A 2 15.90 -37.84 8.62
CA THR A 2 14.46 -37.54 8.67
C THR A 2 14.30 -36.16 9.29
N VAL A 3 13.71 -35.22 8.55
CA VAL A 3 13.27 -33.94 9.11
C VAL A 3 12.17 -34.28 10.11
N THR A 4 12.52 -34.28 11.39
CA THR A 4 11.58 -34.63 12.45
C THR A 4 10.52 -33.53 12.58
N PHE A 5 9.27 -33.92 12.82
CA PHE A 5 8.14 -33.02 13.05
C PHE A 5 8.44 -31.92 14.08
N LYS A 6 9.32 -32.19 15.05
CA LYS A 6 9.87 -31.20 16.01
C LYS A 6 10.60 -30.03 15.35
N SER A 7 11.37 -30.25 14.29
CA SER A 7 12.11 -29.19 13.58
C SER A 7 11.16 -28.27 12.81
N ILE A 8 10.08 -28.82 12.24
CA ILE A 8 9.01 -28.05 11.61
C ILE A 8 8.28 -27.24 12.68
N LEU A 9 7.91 -27.85 13.80
CA LEU A 9 7.26 -27.18 14.92
C LEU A 9 8.10 -26.03 15.49
N ILE A 10 9.41 -26.22 15.68
CA ILE A 10 10.31 -25.18 16.18
C ILE A 10 10.40 -24.01 15.20
N VAL A 11 10.54 -24.28 13.89
CA VAL A 11 10.54 -23.25 12.84
C VAL A 11 9.19 -22.52 12.80
N SER A 12 8.07 -23.23 12.95
CA SER A 12 6.73 -22.63 13.06
C SER A 12 6.59 -21.77 14.31
N THR A 13 7.05 -22.18 15.49
CA THR A 13 7.04 -21.34 16.70
C THR A 13 7.97 -20.15 16.62
N VAL A 14 9.13 -20.26 15.96
CA VAL A 14 10.03 -19.11 15.72
C VAL A 14 9.40 -18.15 14.72
N LEU A 15 8.75 -18.64 13.67
CA LEU A 15 8.00 -17.80 12.71
C LEU A 15 6.77 -17.15 13.34
N ILE A 16 6.06 -17.85 14.22
CA ILE A 16 4.95 -17.29 15.00
C ILE A 16 5.49 -16.26 16.00
N SER A 17 6.65 -16.51 16.63
CA SER A 17 7.29 -15.59 17.56
C SER A 17 7.89 -14.35 16.87
N VAL A 18 8.32 -14.47 15.61
CA VAL A 18 8.70 -13.35 14.74
C VAL A 18 7.44 -12.62 14.29
N ALA A 19 6.40 -13.32 13.85
CA ALA A 19 5.11 -12.71 13.52
C ALA A 19 4.42 -12.04 14.74
N SER A 20 4.74 -12.46 15.96
CA SER A 20 4.28 -11.87 17.22
C SER A 20 5.30 -10.95 17.88
N ALA A 21 6.48 -10.76 17.30
CA ALA A 21 7.42 -9.76 17.79
C ALA A 21 6.82 -8.39 17.50
N ASP A 22 6.83 -7.51 18.49
CA ASP A 22 6.29 -6.17 18.37
C ASP A 22 7.21 -5.31 17.49
N PHE A 23 7.17 -5.56 16.18
CA PHE A 23 7.93 -4.82 15.19
C PHE A 23 7.41 -3.38 15.01
N SER A 24 6.33 -2.99 15.69
CA SER A 24 5.85 -1.60 15.71
C SER A 24 6.91 -0.64 16.24
N SER A 25 7.85 -1.11 17.06
CA SER A 25 8.97 -0.32 17.58
C SER A 25 10.12 -0.11 16.58
N PHE A 26 10.17 -0.86 15.47
CA PHE A 26 11.30 -0.80 14.53
C PHE A 26 11.15 0.36 13.53
N ILE A 27 9.91 0.78 13.28
CA ILE A 27 9.54 1.91 12.44
C ILE A 27 8.43 2.65 13.19
N THR A 28 8.83 3.47 14.16
CA THR A 28 7.91 4.39 14.84
C THR A 28 7.84 5.67 14.03
N PRO A 29 6.80 5.91 13.22
CA PRO A 29 6.76 7.05 12.31
C PRO A 29 6.82 8.37 13.07
N VAL A 30 6.24 8.39 14.28
CA VAL A 30 6.29 9.51 15.23
C VAL A 30 7.73 9.98 15.49
N THR A 31 8.69 9.06 15.63
CA THR A 31 10.08 9.38 16.01
C THR A 31 11.03 9.51 14.82
N MET A 32 10.56 9.30 13.59
CA MET A 32 11.41 9.43 12.40
C MET A 32 11.84 10.88 12.21
N SER A 33 13.14 11.16 12.06
CA SER A 33 13.56 12.53 11.75
C SER A 33 13.15 12.91 10.32
N ARG A 34 12.52 14.09 10.16
CA ARG A 34 12.14 14.66 8.86
C ARG A 34 13.26 15.60 8.40
N TYR A 35 13.72 15.47 7.17
CA TYR A 35 14.76 16.32 6.60
C TYR A 35 14.39 16.79 5.19
N ASN A 36 14.48 18.09 4.90
CA ASN A 36 14.26 18.60 3.54
C ASN A 36 15.46 18.29 2.62
N PHE A 37 15.42 18.75 1.35
CA PHE A 37 16.54 18.53 0.42
C PHE A 37 17.84 19.26 0.82
N LYS A 38 17.75 20.29 1.68
CA LYS A 38 18.91 20.98 2.26
C LYS A 38 19.47 20.25 3.49
N ARG A 39 18.87 19.13 3.90
CA ARG A 39 19.19 18.36 5.12
C ARG A 39 18.92 19.13 6.41
N GLU A 40 18.05 20.12 6.35
CA GLU A 40 17.57 20.82 7.54
C GLU A 40 16.46 19.98 8.18
N LYS A 41 16.47 19.89 9.51
CA LYS A 41 15.42 19.18 10.24
C LYS A 41 14.12 19.94 10.07
N VAL A 42 13.06 19.24 9.68
CA VAL A 42 11.72 19.78 9.51
C VAL A 42 10.84 19.31 10.67
N ASP A 43 9.91 20.16 11.10
CA ASP A 43 8.95 19.82 12.13
C ASP A 43 7.96 18.74 11.65
N THR A 44 7.41 18.02 12.61
CA THR A 44 6.48 16.89 12.39
C THR A 44 5.03 17.35 12.35
N GLU A 45 4.78 18.65 12.15
CA GLU A 45 3.43 19.18 11.95
C GLU A 45 2.98 18.82 10.54
N PHE A 46 1.80 18.22 10.42
CA PHE A 46 1.24 17.89 9.11
C PHE A 46 0.93 19.17 8.35
N ASN A 47 1.73 19.50 7.33
CA ASN A 47 1.53 20.70 6.54
C ASN A 47 1.90 20.47 5.06
N LEU A 48 0.94 20.00 4.27
CA LEU A 48 1.08 19.83 2.83
C LEU A 48 1.06 21.15 2.04
N ASP A 49 1.31 22.30 2.65
CA ASP A 49 1.60 23.53 1.93
C ASP A 49 3.01 24.05 2.21
N ASP A 50 3.58 23.63 3.33
CA ASP A 50 4.99 23.84 3.59
C ASP A 50 5.83 23.01 2.59
N LYS A 51 6.66 23.74 1.85
CA LYS A 51 7.59 23.17 0.89
C LYS A 51 8.60 22.26 1.59
N ASP A 52 9.09 22.65 2.77
CA ASP A 52 10.10 21.89 3.49
C ASP A 52 9.52 20.57 4.02
N TYR A 53 8.28 20.59 4.53
CA TYR A 53 7.53 19.39 4.90
C TYR A 53 7.34 18.43 3.71
N LYS A 54 6.86 18.91 2.56
CA LYS A 54 6.73 18.08 1.33
C LYS A 54 8.05 17.46 0.92
N GLN A 55 9.12 18.25 0.90
CA GLN A 55 10.44 17.75 0.56
C GLN A 55 10.89 16.67 1.53
N SER A 56 10.57 16.81 2.82
CA SER A 56 10.91 15.81 3.81
C SER A 56 10.23 14.46 3.59
N LEU A 57 8.96 14.46 3.19
CA LEU A 57 8.25 13.23 2.80
C LEU A 57 8.88 12.58 1.56
N VAL A 58 9.33 13.38 0.59
CA VAL A 58 10.06 12.86 -0.57
C VAL A 58 11.42 12.29 -0.16
N VAL A 59 12.17 12.96 0.71
CA VAL A 59 13.45 12.45 1.22
C VAL A 59 13.28 11.12 1.97
N LEU A 60 12.18 10.94 2.69
CA LEU A 60 11.85 9.65 3.34
C LEU A 60 11.66 8.49 2.34
N SER A 61 11.30 8.77 1.09
CA SER A 61 11.20 7.74 0.03
C SER A 61 12.57 7.32 -0.52
N PHE A 62 13.60 8.16 -0.39
CA PHE A 62 14.89 7.95 -1.04
C PHE A 62 15.62 6.67 -0.63
N PRO A 63 15.65 6.24 0.65
CA PRO A 63 16.31 5.00 1.02
C PRO A 63 15.77 3.79 0.24
N GLY A 64 14.44 3.65 0.12
CA GLY A 64 13.83 2.55 -0.63
C GLY A 64 14.09 2.67 -2.14
N LEU A 65 13.91 3.86 -2.70
CA LEU A 65 14.08 4.11 -4.13
C LEU A 65 15.54 3.95 -4.58
N LEU A 66 16.48 4.55 -3.87
CA LEU A 66 17.92 4.46 -4.17
C LEU A 66 18.43 3.03 -3.98
N LEU A 67 18.01 2.34 -2.90
CA LEU A 67 18.39 0.95 -2.69
C LEU A 67 17.83 0.05 -3.78
N SER A 68 16.60 0.28 -4.24
CA SER A 68 16.00 -0.45 -5.36
C SER A 68 16.81 -0.29 -6.65
N ILE A 69 17.13 0.95 -7.04
CA ILE A 69 17.93 1.25 -8.24
C ILE A 69 19.34 0.69 -8.12
N PHE A 70 19.99 0.89 -6.96
CA PHE A 70 21.36 0.45 -6.72
C PHE A 70 21.48 -1.07 -6.77
N LEU A 71 20.58 -1.79 -6.10
CA LEU A 71 20.56 -3.26 -6.14
C LEU A 71 20.24 -3.77 -7.54
N MET A 72 19.31 -3.13 -8.27
CA MET A 72 19.03 -3.47 -9.66
C MET A 72 20.29 -3.34 -10.54
N LEU A 73 20.99 -2.22 -10.44
CA LEU A 73 22.21 -1.94 -11.20
C LEU A 73 23.34 -2.92 -10.85
N LEU A 74 23.59 -3.15 -9.55
CA LEU A 74 24.57 -4.14 -9.10
C LEU A 74 24.21 -5.56 -9.55
N GLY A 75 22.94 -5.92 -9.49
CA GLY A 75 22.45 -7.22 -9.93
C GLY A 75 22.64 -7.43 -11.43
N VAL A 76 22.33 -6.40 -12.24
CA VAL A 76 22.58 -6.42 -13.69
C VAL A 76 24.07 -6.51 -14.00
N ILE A 77 24.93 -5.74 -13.32
CA ILE A 77 26.39 -5.83 -13.47
C ILE A 77 26.89 -7.23 -13.09
N ALA A 78 26.43 -7.80 -11.98
CA ALA A 78 26.80 -9.14 -11.56
C ALA A 78 26.40 -10.21 -12.60
N LEU A 79 25.22 -10.07 -13.21
CA LEU A 79 24.75 -10.95 -14.27
C LEU A 79 25.53 -10.75 -15.58
N PHE A 80 25.90 -9.51 -15.92
CA PHE A 80 26.71 -9.18 -17.08
C PHE A 80 28.15 -9.69 -16.96
N LEU A 81 28.85 -9.37 -15.86
CA LEU A 81 30.19 -9.86 -15.55
C LEU A 81 30.23 -11.38 -15.59
N ARG A 82 29.20 -12.04 -15.06
CA ARG A 82 29.06 -13.49 -15.14
C ARG A 82 29.00 -13.97 -16.60
N ASN A 83 28.17 -13.36 -17.45
CA ASN A 83 28.09 -13.76 -18.85
C ASN A 83 29.43 -13.51 -19.59
N CYS A 84 30.11 -12.39 -19.36
CA CYS A 84 31.39 -12.06 -19.98
C CYS A 84 32.54 -12.98 -19.56
N ILE A 85 32.68 -13.28 -18.26
CA ILE A 85 33.73 -14.18 -17.73
C ILE A 85 33.56 -15.61 -18.29
N THR A 86 32.33 -16.01 -18.62
CA THR A 86 32.08 -17.34 -19.19
C THR A 86 32.45 -17.43 -20.67
N CYS A 87 32.42 -16.32 -21.41
CA CYS A 87 32.84 -16.28 -22.83
C CYS A 87 34.37 -16.27 -23.00
N GLY A 88 35.13 -15.65 -22.08
CA GLY A 88 36.59 -15.54 -22.20
C GLY A 88 37.39 -16.81 -21.90
N ARG A 89 36.74 -17.88 -21.40
CA ARG A 89 37.42 -19.13 -21.00
C ARG A 89 37.40 -20.24 -22.05
N ARG A 90 36.82 -19.99 -23.23
CA ARG A 90 36.59 -21.04 -24.25
C ARG A 90 37.75 -21.27 -25.23
N ASN A 91 38.81 -20.46 -25.22
CA ASN A 91 39.89 -20.50 -26.22
C ASN A 91 41.30 -20.70 -25.65
N LYS A 92 41.48 -21.42 -24.54
CA LYS A 92 42.83 -21.62 -23.96
C LYS A 92 43.32 -23.07 -23.90
N SER A 93 42.68 -23.98 -24.64
CA SER A 93 43.04 -25.41 -24.66
C SER A 93 43.17 -25.98 -26.08
N GLU A 94 43.58 -25.17 -27.06
CA GLU A 94 43.66 -25.60 -28.46
C GLU A 94 44.98 -25.24 -29.16
N PHE A 95 46.05 -25.00 -28.38
CA PHE A 95 47.40 -24.81 -28.93
C PHE A 95 48.43 -25.43 -27.98
N GLU A 96 48.56 -26.75 -28.01
CA GLU A 96 49.78 -27.46 -27.62
C GLU A 96 49.70 -28.90 -28.15
N GLU A 97 49.97 -29.06 -29.45
CA GLU A 97 50.41 -30.32 -30.07
C GLU A 97 51.05 -29.93 -31.42
N ASP A 98 52.39 -29.94 -31.50
CA ASP A 98 53.13 -30.89 -32.36
C ASP A 98 54.64 -30.58 -32.31
N GLU A 99 55.41 -31.48 -31.71
CA GLU A 99 56.75 -31.88 -32.19
C GLU A 99 57.27 -33.07 -31.33
N THR A 100 56.93 -34.28 -31.76
CA THR A 100 57.71 -35.51 -31.50
C THR A 100 58.82 -35.63 -32.56
N PRO A 101 60.02 -36.22 -32.30
CA PRO A 101 60.09 -37.64 -31.94
C PRO A 101 61.30 -38.14 -31.10
N GLY A 102 61.06 -39.27 -30.42
CA GLY A 102 62.08 -40.32 -30.28
C GLY A 102 62.51 -40.65 -28.85
N ALA A 103 62.04 -41.77 -28.32
CA ALA A 103 62.86 -42.88 -27.81
C ALA A 103 61.98 -43.89 -27.06
N ASP A 104 62.12 -45.16 -27.47
CA ASP A 104 61.64 -46.35 -26.80
C ASP A 104 61.88 -46.32 -25.29
N TYR A 105 60.84 -46.52 -24.49
CA TYR A 105 60.94 -47.33 -23.26
C TYR A 105 59.62 -48.05 -22.98
N ASP A 106 59.71 -49.36 -23.18
CA ASP A 106 58.80 -50.37 -22.68
C ASP A 106 58.90 -50.39 -21.14
N THR A 107 57.81 -50.08 -20.42
CA THR A 107 57.69 -50.41 -18.98
C THR A 107 56.22 -50.46 -18.55
N GLY A 108 55.69 -51.68 -18.53
CA GLY A 108 55.06 -52.28 -17.36
C GLY A 108 53.98 -51.48 -16.63
N SER A 109 52.73 -51.80 -16.97
CA SER A 109 51.59 -51.97 -16.06
C SER A 109 51.72 -51.35 -14.65
N ILE A 110 51.31 -50.09 -14.50
CA ILE A 110 50.63 -49.63 -13.29
C ILE A 110 49.40 -48.86 -13.77
N ILE A 111 48.37 -49.60 -14.16
CA ILE A 111 46.99 -49.11 -14.08
C ILE A 111 46.71 -49.01 -12.58
N SER A 112 47.13 -47.90 -11.97
CA SER A 112 46.47 -47.46 -10.75
C SER A 112 45.10 -46.99 -11.18
N GLU A 113 44.09 -47.80 -10.91
CA GLU A 113 42.69 -47.37 -10.79
C GLU A 113 42.62 -46.19 -9.83
N TYR A 114 42.91 -44.99 -10.33
CA TYR A 114 42.43 -43.77 -9.74
C TYR A 114 41.01 -43.58 -10.26
N GLN A 115 40.08 -44.37 -9.74
CA GLN A 115 38.68 -43.97 -9.76
C GLN A 115 38.61 -42.65 -8.98
N PRO A 116 38.29 -41.50 -9.60
CA PRO A 116 37.96 -40.33 -8.82
C PRO A 116 36.77 -40.73 -7.95
N SER A 117 36.98 -40.74 -6.63
CA SER A 117 35.95 -41.09 -5.68
C SER A 117 34.71 -40.23 -5.97
N LYS A 118 33.62 -40.90 -6.31
CA LYS A 118 32.27 -40.33 -6.46
C LYS A 118 31.67 -39.90 -5.11
N ASP A 119 32.49 -39.73 -4.08
CA ASP A 119 32.07 -39.25 -2.76
C ASP A 119 32.05 -37.73 -2.77
N GLY A 120 31.04 -37.22 -3.48
CA GLY A 120 30.85 -35.81 -3.66
C GLY A 120 30.52 -35.09 -2.34
N PRO A 121 31.08 -33.89 -2.10
CA PRO A 121 30.57 -32.94 -1.10
C PRO A 121 29.13 -32.45 -1.38
N THR A 122 28.40 -33.09 -2.31
CA THR A 122 27.12 -32.67 -2.89
C THR A 122 25.91 -32.91 -1.98
N SER A 123 25.94 -33.88 -1.06
CA SER A 123 24.76 -34.21 -0.21
C SER A 123 24.46 -33.15 0.85
N ILE A 124 25.50 -32.65 1.53
CA ILE A 124 25.34 -31.62 2.59
C ILE A 124 24.99 -30.27 1.96
N LEU A 125 25.71 -29.88 0.90
CA LEU A 125 25.45 -28.65 0.17
C LEU A 125 24.00 -28.62 -0.34
N LEU A 126 23.53 -29.68 -1.00
CA LEU A 126 22.16 -29.75 -1.53
C LEU A 126 21.08 -29.74 -0.42
N LYS A 127 21.37 -30.27 0.77
CA LYS A 127 20.47 -30.15 1.94
C LYS A 127 20.39 -28.70 2.43
N ILE A 128 21.53 -28.00 2.49
CA ILE A 128 21.60 -26.58 2.84
C ILE A 128 20.82 -25.74 1.82
N VAL A 129 20.98 -26.01 0.52
CA VAL A 129 20.22 -25.35 -0.56
C VAL A 129 18.72 -25.53 -0.37
N LYS A 130 18.26 -26.77 -0.15
CA LYS A 130 16.84 -27.07 0.06
C LYS A 130 16.30 -26.36 1.30
N PHE A 131 17.09 -26.29 2.37
CA PHE A 131 16.74 -25.56 3.59
C PHE A 131 16.58 -24.06 3.34
N PHE A 132 17.52 -23.41 2.64
CA PHE A 132 17.41 -21.99 2.31
C PHE A 132 16.23 -21.68 1.38
N VAL A 133 16.00 -22.52 0.37
CA VAL A 133 14.84 -22.36 -0.52
C VAL A 133 13.53 -22.51 0.26
N PHE A 134 13.45 -23.48 1.18
CA PHE A 134 12.29 -23.62 2.07
C PHE A 134 12.11 -22.38 2.95
N LEU A 135 13.18 -21.87 3.57
CA LEU A 135 13.15 -20.65 4.38
C LEU A 135 12.65 -19.45 3.57
N ILE A 136 13.17 -19.23 2.36
CA ILE A 136 12.75 -18.16 1.45
C ILE A 136 11.26 -18.27 1.13
N ILE A 137 10.77 -19.46 0.80
CA ILE A 137 9.36 -19.69 0.49
C ILE A 137 8.49 -19.37 1.70
N VAL A 138 8.81 -19.91 2.87
CA VAL A 138 8.00 -19.72 4.07
C VAL A 138 7.96 -18.24 4.47
N THR A 139 9.11 -17.56 4.51
CA THR A 139 9.17 -16.13 4.82
C THR A 139 8.44 -15.29 3.77
N THR A 140 8.56 -15.62 2.48
CA THR A 140 7.85 -14.89 1.41
C THR A 140 6.35 -15.07 1.51
N VAL A 141 5.86 -16.27 1.81
CA VAL A 141 4.42 -16.53 1.98
C VAL A 141 3.87 -15.81 3.21
N VAL A 142 4.56 -15.88 4.35
CA VAL A 142 4.16 -15.17 5.57
C VAL A 142 4.15 -13.65 5.34
N GLY A 143 5.21 -13.12 4.72
CA GLY A 143 5.28 -11.72 4.33
C GLY A 143 4.13 -11.34 3.40
N ALA A 144 3.92 -12.09 2.31
CA ALA A 144 2.85 -11.79 1.35
C ALA A 144 1.45 -11.80 1.98
N ILE A 145 1.14 -12.75 2.86
CA ILE A 145 -0.14 -12.79 3.58
C ILE A 145 -0.28 -11.56 4.48
N LEU A 146 0.74 -11.26 5.29
CA LEU A 146 0.74 -10.10 6.19
C LEU A 146 0.59 -8.79 5.41
N GLY A 147 1.37 -8.64 4.35
CA GLY A 147 1.40 -7.49 3.48
C GLY A 147 0.11 -7.26 2.71
N LEU A 148 -0.44 -8.30 2.07
CA LEU A 148 -1.71 -8.20 1.32
C LEU A 148 -2.90 -7.93 2.24
N ALA A 149 -2.97 -8.60 3.40
CA ALA A 149 -4.04 -8.37 4.37
C ALA A 149 -3.99 -6.93 4.91
N SER A 150 -2.79 -6.44 5.24
CA SER A 150 -2.60 -5.07 5.71
C SER A 150 -2.88 -4.05 4.61
N ASN A 151 -2.49 -4.33 3.37
CA ASN A 151 -2.76 -3.50 2.19
C ASN A 151 -4.25 -3.31 1.92
N ALA A 152 -5.02 -4.40 1.95
CA ALA A 152 -6.47 -4.35 1.78
C ALA A 152 -7.15 -3.56 2.90
N LYS A 153 -6.68 -3.72 4.15
CA LYS A 153 -7.25 -3.01 5.29
C LYS A 153 -6.94 -1.50 5.24
N ALA A 154 -5.68 -1.12 5.05
CA ALA A 154 -5.28 0.28 4.91
C ALA A 154 -5.96 0.98 3.73
N GLY A 155 -6.10 0.29 2.58
CA GLY A 155 -6.79 0.83 1.41
C GLY A 155 -8.26 1.13 1.71
N LYS A 156 -8.96 0.20 2.38
CA LYS A 156 -10.35 0.38 2.81
C LYS A 156 -10.50 1.53 3.81
N ASP A 157 -9.57 1.65 4.75
CA ASP A 157 -9.63 2.69 5.78
C ASP A 157 -9.39 4.09 5.20
N LEU A 158 -8.44 4.21 4.26
CA LEU A 158 -8.19 5.43 3.46
C LEU A 158 -9.43 5.83 2.64
N ASP A 159 -9.98 4.90 1.85
CA ASP A 159 -11.18 5.15 1.04
C ASP A 159 -12.36 5.61 1.92
N ASN A 160 -12.57 4.94 3.07
CA ASN A 160 -13.63 5.30 4.00
C ASN A 160 -13.43 6.68 4.62
N PHE A 161 -12.20 7.05 4.95
CA PHE A 161 -11.87 8.37 5.47
C PHE A 161 -12.26 9.46 4.47
N PHE A 162 -11.78 9.40 3.23
CA PHE A 162 -12.09 10.43 2.24
C PHE A 162 -13.56 10.44 1.83
N LYS A 163 -14.21 9.27 1.77
CA LYS A 163 -15.65 9.16 1.53
C LYS A 163 -16.47 9.81 2.64
N ASN A 164 -16.14 9.56 3.90
CA ASN A 164 -16.83 10.16 5.05
C ASN A 164 -16.61 11.67 5.10
N MET A 165 -15.39 12.13 4.81
CA MET A 165 -15.08 13.57 4.68
C MET A 165 -15.97 14.22 3.62
N ASN A 166 -16.11 13.58 2.45
CA ASN A 166 -16.94 14.10 1.36
C ASN A 166 -18.45 14.09 1.72
N ILE A 167 -18.94 13.06 2.41
CA ILE A 167 -20.33 12.99 2.87
C ILE A 167 -20.61 14.12 3.87
N MET A 168 -19.71 14.33 4.84
CA MET A 168 -19.81 15.40 5.82
C MET A 168 -19.83 16.77 5.13
N ALA A 169 -18.91 17.03 4.21
CA ALA A 169 -18.85 18.30 3.48
C ALA A 169 -20.13 18.57 2.67
N ASN A 170 -20.63 17.55 1.95
CA ASN A 170 -21.89 17.65 1.22
C ASN A 170 -23.10 17.89 2.13
N ASN A 171 -23.15 17.26 3.30
CA ASN A 171 -24.22 17.50 4.28
C ASN A 171 -24.16 18.93 4.83
N ALA A 172 -22.95 19.46 5.05
CA ALA A 172 -22.77 20.83 5.49
C ALA A 172 -23.22 21.84 4.42
N ARG A 173 -22.81 21.63 3.16
CA ARG A 173 -23.28 22.40 2.00
C ARG A 173 -24.79 22.37 1.84
N LYS A 174 -25.43 21.20 1.93
CA LYS A 174 -26.89 21.06 1.83
C LYS A 174 -27.60 21.84 2.94
N THR A 175 -27.11 21.77 4.16
CA THR A 175 -27.66 22.50 5.30
C THR A 175 -27.61 24.00 5.06
N SER A 176 -26.45 24.52 4.64
CA SER A 176 -26.26 25.94 4.31
C SER A 176 -27.18 26.38 3.15
N ASN A 177 -27.26 25.62 2.07
CA ASN A 177 -28.14 25.94 0.92
C ASN A 177 -29.63 25.95 1.29
N ASN A 178 -30.07 25.01 2.13
CA ASN A 178 -31.46 24.96 2.59
C ASN A 178 -31.83 26.24 3.35
N LEU A 179 -30.91 26.77 4.16
CA LEU A 179 -31.13 27.98 4.96
C LEU A 179 -31.15 29.22 4.09
N VAL A 180 -30.19 29.35 3.16
CA VAL A 180 -30.18 30.43 2.16
C VAL A 180 -31.50 30.47 1.39
N HIS A 181 -32.00 29.33 0.93
CA HIS A 181 -33.29 29.26 0.24
C HIS A 181 -34.49 29.60 1.14
N ALA A 182 -34.46 29.23 2.42
CA ALA A 182 -35.54 29.51 3.37
C ALA A 182 -35.73 31.00 3.65
N PHE A 183 -34.62 31.74 3.59
CA PHE A 183 -34.51 33.15 3.91
C PHE A 183 -34.54 34.04 2.65
N ALA A 184 -34.45 33.48 1.44
CA ALA A 184 -34.57 34.29 0.23
C ALA A 184 -35.93 35.02 0.15
N GLY A 185 -35.91 36.36 0.22
CA GLY A 185 -37.04 37.22 -0.14
C GLY A 185 -38.10 37.51 0.93
N LYS A 186 -37.89 37.19 2.21
CA LYS A 186 -38.94 37.34 3.24
C LYS A 186 -39.06 38.74 3.87
N THR A 187 -37.97 39.43 4.19
CA THR A 187 -37.95 40.79 4.78
C THR A 187 -36.59 41.47 4.60
N ASP A 188 -36.47 42.76 4.95
CA ASP A 188 -35.17 43.47 4.98
C ASP A 188 -34.20 42.90 6.03
N ILE A 189 -34.71 42.48 7.20
CA ILE A 189 -33.90 41.75 8.21
C ILE A 189 -33.32 40.48 7.60
N THR A 190 -34.09 39.81 6.75
CA THR A 190 -33.66 38.58 6.08
C THR A 190 -32.53 38.83 5.08
N LYS A 191 -32.43 40.01 4.47
CA LYS A 191 -31.29 40.38 3.61
C LYS A 191 -29.99 40.46 4.42
N THR A 192 -30.05 41.03 5.63
CA THR A 192 -28.89 41.11 6.54
C THR A 192 -28.42 39.71 6.94
N ILE A 193 -29.33 38.82 7.32
CA ILE A 193 -28.98 37.43 7.69
C ILE A 193 -28.43 36.65 6.50
N LEU A 194 -29.02 36.84 5.32
CA LEU A 194 -28.51 36.23 4.09
C LEU A 194 -27.07 36.69 3.81
N SER A 195 -26.76 37.96 4.04
CA SER A 195 -25.38 38.47 3.91
C SER A 195 -24.42 37.85 4.92
N SER A 196 -24.87 37.54 6.14
CA SER A 196 -24.06 36.82 7.15
C SER A 196 -23.91 35.32 6.85
N LEU A 197 -24.87 34.69 6.19
CA LEU A 197 -24.82 33.26 5.82
C LEU A 197 -24.01 33.00 4.55
N LEU A 198 -23.83 34.01 3.69
CA LEU A 198 -23.14 33.85 2.40
C LEU A 198 -21.65 33.50 2.54
N PRO A 199 -20.86 34.09 3.47
CA PRO A 199 -19.51 33.64 3.77
C PRO A 199 -19.45 32.18 4.20
N LEU A 200 -20.33 31.76 5.13
CA LEU A 200 -20.42 30.37 5.58
C LEU A 200 -20.74 29.42 4.41
N THR A 201 -21.66 29.81 3.54
CA THR A 201 -22.04 29.04 2.34
C THR A 201 -20.85 28.88 1.37
N THR A 202 -20.10 29.96 1.19
CA THR A 202 -18.89 29.97 0.36
C THR A 202 -17.85 29.01 0.94
N GLU A 203 -17.65 29.03 2.25
CA GLU A 203 -16.72 28.13 2.94
C GLU A 203 -17.14 26.66 2.84
N MET A 204 -18.44 26.35 3.02
CA MET A 204 -18.94 24.98 2.84
C MET A 204 -18.81 24.49 1.39
N ASN A 205 -18.98 25.38 0.40
CA ASN A 205 -18.78 25.06 -1.01
C ASN A 205 -17.30 24.77 -1.30
N ASN A 206 -16.39 25.62 -0.80
CA ASN A 206 -14.94 25.43 -0.93
C ASN A 206 -14.50 24.11 -0.28
N MET A 207 -14.94 23.85 0.96
CA MET A 207 -14.68 22.61 1.67
C MET A 207 -15.16 21.40 0.86
N THR A 208 -16.36 21.46 0.28
CA THR A 208 -16.92 20.38 -0.57
C THR A 208 -16.08 20.15 -1.82
N GLN A 209 -15.71 21.22 -2.54
CA GLN A 209 -14.93 21.13 -3.77
C GLN A 209 -13.53 20.57 -3.50
N THR A 210 -12.86 21.08 -2.46
CA THR A 210 -11.54 20.60 -2.04
C THR A 210 -11.59 19.14 -1.64
N THR A 211 -12.57 18.74 -0.82
CA THR A 211 -12.72 17.35 -0.37
C THR A 211 -13.04 16.40 -1.54
N HIS A 212 -13.88 16.83 -2.48
CA HIS A 212 -14.19 16.03 -3.66
C HIS A 212 -12.95 15.84 -4.56
N ARG A 213 -12.18 16.90 -4.77
CA ARG A 213 -10.93 16.82 -5.54
C ARG A 213 -9.93 15.85 -4.89
N VAL A 214 -9.74 15.96 -3.57
CA VAL A 214 -8.85 15.08 -2.81
C VAL A 214 -9.31 13.63 -2.88
N LEU A 215 -10.62 13.36 -2.78
CA LEU A 215 -11.16 12.01 -2.94
C LEU A 215 -10.80 11.41 -4.31
N VAL A 216 -10.96 12.17 -5.40
CA VAL A 216 -10.64 11.69 -6.76
C VAL A 216 -9.14 11.44 -6.94
N GLU A 217 -8.31 12.36 -6.46
CA GLU A 217 -6.84 12.22 -6.52
C GLU A 217 -6.38 11.01 -5.68
N GLU A 218 -6.94 10.83 -4.49
CA GLU A 218 -6.60 9.72 -3.62
C GLU A 218 -7.04 8.37 -4.18
N THR A 219 -8.26 8.23 -4.71
CA THR A 219 -8.71 6.96 -5.30
C THR A 219 -7.76 6.49 -6.40
N ASN A 220 -7.27 7.41 -7.24
CA ASN A 220 -6.29 7.09 -8.28
C ASN A 220 -4.93 6.67 -7.70
N LEU A 221 -4.43 7.37 -6.68
CA LEU A 221 -3.15 7.06 -6.05
C LEU A 221 -3.21 5.77 -5.22
N ASN A 222 -4.32 5.50 -4.54
CA ASN A 222 -4.54 4.29 -3.76
C ASN A 222 -4.60 3.07 -4.68
N HIS A 223 -5.29 3.16 -5.83
CA HIS A 223 -5.26 2.10 -6.84
C HIS A 223 -3.87 1.82 -7.39
N LEU A 224 -3.06 2.87 -7.63
CA LEU A 224 -1.68 2.70 -8.08
C LEU A 224 -0.82 2.01 -7.01
N ARG A 225 -0.91 2.47 -5.76
CA ARG A 225 -0.23 1.88 -4.59
C ARG A 225 -0.60 0.41 -4.42
N GLU A 226 -1.90 0.11 -4.45
CA GLU A 226 -2.43 -1.24 -4.33
C GLU A 226 -1.93 -2.14 -5.46
N SER A 227 -1.95 -1.64 -6.71
CA SER A 227 -1.47 -2.38 -7.88
C SER A 227 0.01 -2.71 -7.80
N ILE A 228 0.87 -1.75 -7.45
CA ILE A 228 2.33 -1.97 -7.30
C ILE A 228 2.59 -3.01 -6.20
N THR A 229 1.88 -2.90 -5.08
CA THR A 229 2.00 -3.78 -3.92
C THR A 229 1.59 -5.22 -4.29
N ILE A 230 0.41 -5.39 -4.91
CA ILE A 230 -0.09 -6.69 -5.36
C ILE A 230 0.85 -7.31 -6.40
N MET A 231 1.30 -6.54 -7.39
CA MET A 231 2.25 -7.03 -8.40
C MET A 231 3.56 -7.50 -7.76
N GLY A 232 4.09 -6.76 -6.78
CA GLY A 232 5.29 -7.16 -6.04
C GLY A 232 5.14 -8.52 -5.35
N TYR A 233 4.02 -8.74 -4.67
CA TYR A 233 3.75 -10.03 -4.01
C TYR A 233 3.50 -11.17 -5.01
N ILE A 234 2.79 -10.94 -6.11
CA ILE A 234 2.59 -11.93 -7.17
C ILE A 234 3.94 -12.37 -7.76
N ILE A 235 4.81 -11.41 -8.07
CA ILE A 235 6.15 -11.69 -8.59
C ILE A 235 6.96 -12.48 -7.56
N ALA A 236 6.89 -12.12 -6.28
CA ALA A 236 7.57 -12.87 -5.21
C ALA A 236 7.13 -14.35 -5.16
N ILE A 237 5.82 -14.61 -5.28
CA ILE A 237 5.25 -15.98 -5.30
C ILE A 237 5.70 -16.74 -6.56
N ILE A 238 5.69 -16.10 -7.73
CA ILE A 238 6.19 -16.70 -8.98
C ILE A 238 7.68 -17.03 -8.84
N THR A 239 8.48 -16.15 -8.23
CA THR A 239 9.90 -16.38 -7.96
C THR A 239 10.10 -17.58 -7.02
N CYS A 240 9.26 -17.75 -5.99
CA CYS A 240 9.25 -18.95 -5.14
C CYS A 240 9.01 -20.23 -5.96
N ALA A 241 8.00 -20.23 -6.83
CA ALA A 241 7.70 -21.37 -7.71
C ALA A 241 8.87 -21.67 -8.67
N GLY A 242 9.48 -20.63 -9.23
CA GLY A 242 10.71 -20.72 -10.03
C GLY A 242 11.88 -21.31 -9.24
N GLY A 243 11.98 -21.00 -7.95
CA GLY A 243 12.98 -21.57 -7.04
C GLY A 243 12.81 -23.08 -6.87
N ILE A 244 11.58 -23.55 -6.62
CA ILE A 244 11.26 -25.00 -6.54
C ILE A 244 11.60 -25.69 -7.86
N PHE A 245 11.17 -25.12 -8.99
CA PHE A 245 11.46 -25.64 -10.32
C PHE A 245 12.96 -25.69 -10.62
N GLY A 246 13.71 -24.67 -10.21
CA GLY A 246 15.16 -24.61 -10.37
C GLY A 246 15.89 -25.71 -9.59
N VAL A 247 15.48 -25.94 -8.34
CA VAL A 247 16.01 -27.04 -7.51
C VAL A 247 15.64 -28.41 -8.08
N ALA A 248 14.41 -28.58 -8.56
CA ALA A 248 13.93 -29.86 -9.10
C ALA A 248 14.61 -30.24 -10.43
N ASN A 249 14.71 -29.30 -11.38
CA ASN A 249 15.33 -29.57 -12.67
C ASN A 249 16.86 -29.54 -12.63
N GLY A 250 17.43 -28.77 -11.70
CA GLY A 250 18.87 -28.68 -11.55
C GLY A 250 19.61 -28.13 -12.77
N LYS A 251 18.94 -27.51 -13.75
CA LYS A 251 19.54 -26.95 -14.97
C LYS A 251 20.12 -25.56 -14.68
N SER A 252 21.26 -25.22 -15.29
CA SER A 252 21.92 -23.91 -15.06
C SER A 252 21.04 -22.72 -15.49
N TRP A 253 20.25 -22.87 -16.57
CA TRP A 253 19.36 -21.81 -17.07
C TRP A 253 18.20 -21.48 -16.12
N SER A 254 17.64 -22.48 -15.41
CA SER A 254 16.56 -22.21 -14.43
C SER A 254 17.04 -21.37 -13.25
N PHE A 255 18.29 -21.56 -12.80
CA PHE A 255 18.86 -20.71 -11.76
C PHE A 255 19.22 -19.30 -12.28
N MET A 256 19.55 -19.16 -13.56
CA MET A 256 19.75 -17.84 -14.18
C MET A 256 18.43 -17.05 -14.24
N PHE A 257 17.34 -17.71 -14.66
CA PHE A 257 16.00 -17.13 -14.62
C PHE A 257 15.59 -16.74 -13.19
N LEU A 258 15.88 -17.60 -12.21
CA LEU A 258 15.65 -17.31 -10.79
C LEU A 258 16.41 -16.08 -10.31
N SER A 259 17.66 -15.85 -10.74
CA SER A 259 18.42 -14.65 -10.40
C SER A 259 17.74 -13.38 -10.92
N TYR A 260 17.22 -13.38 -12.16
CA TYR A 260 16.49 -12.23 -12.71
C TYR A 260 15.21 -11.95 -11.94
N LEU A 261 14.41 -12.98 -11.66
CA LEU A 261 13.16 -12.84 -10.92
C LEU A 261 13.40 -12.41 -9.45
N SER A 262 14.45 -12.92 -8.80
CA SER A 262 14.82 -12.50 -7.44
C SER A 262 15.19 -11.01 -7.41
N LEU A 263 15.99 -10.56 -8.38
CA LEU A 263 16.37 -9.16 -8.50
C LEU A 263 15.15 -8.26 -8.74
N LEU A 264 14.27 -8.65 -9.66
CA LEU A 264 13.02 -7.94 -9.93
C LEU A 264 12.12 -7.86 -8.68
N THR A 265 12.01 -8.97 -7.94
CA THR A 265 11.24 -9.04 -6.68
C THR A 265 11.78 -8.03 -5.68
N ILE A 266 13.10 -8.03 -5.42
CA ILE A 266 13.73 -7.10 -4.48
C ILE A 266 13.47 -5.65 -4.91
N SER A 267 13.66 -5.32 -6.19
CA SER A 267 13.47 -3.96 -6.68
C SER A 267 12.03 -3.45 -6.53
N ILE A 268 11.03 -4.27 -6.86
CA ILE A 268 9.62 -3.85 -6.76
C ILE A 268 9.20 -3.71 -5.30
N ILE A 269 9.62 -4.63 -4.42
CA ILE A 269 9.30 -4.57 -3.00
C ILE A 269 9.93 -3.33 -2.33
N LEU A 270 11.16 -2.98 -2.68
CA LEU A 270 11.80 -1.75 -2.20
C LEU A 270 11.16 -0.48 -2.77
N LEU A 271 10.62 -0.54 -3.99
CA LEU A 271 9.83 0.55 -4.57
C LEU A 271 8.50 0.74 -3.83
N ALA A 272 7.82 -0.35 -3.47
CA ALA A 272 6.61 -0.30 -2.66
C ALA A 272 6.88 0.34 -1.29
N MET A 273 7.98 -0.06 -0.65
CA MET A 273 8.47 0.50 0.60
C MET A 273 8.74 2.01 0.51
N ALA A 274 9.30 2.48 -0.60
CA ALA A 274 9.54 3.91 -0.84
C ALA A 274 8.24 4.74 -0.85
N MET A 275 7.09 4.13 -1.13
CA MET A 275 5.78 4.78 -1.06
C MET A 275 5.15 4.67 0.34
N HIS A 276 5.30 3.52 1.00
CA HIS A 276 4.66 3.26 2.27
C HIS A 276 5.32 3.99 3.46
N ILE A 277 6.63 4.23 3.43
CA ILE A 277 7.31 4.99 4.49
C ILE A 277 6.80 6.44 4.59
N PRO A 278 6.81 7.25 3.50
CA PRO A 278 6.25 8.60 3.55
C PRO A 278 4.76 8.63 3.91
N LEU A 279 3.98 7.65 3.43
CA LEU A 279 2.57 7.53 3.77
C LEU A 279 2.36 7.29 5.28
N SER A 280 3.18 6.42 5.88
CA SER A 280 3.16 6.16 7.32
C SER A 280 3.51 7.41 8.13
N ALA A 281 4.58 8.12 7.73
CA ALA A 281 4.99 9.36 8.38
C ALA A 281 3.92 10.46 8.28
N ALA A 282 3.36 10.69 7.09
CA ALA A 282 2.31 11.68 6.88
C ALA A 282 1.02 11.34 7.66
N SER A 283 0.63 10.06 7.70
CA SER A 283 -0.52 9.61 8.48
C SER A 283 -0.30 9.82 9.99
N SER A 284 0.91 9.56 10.47
CA SER A 284 1.27 9.81 11.86
C SER A 284 1.27 11.30 12.21
N ASP A 285 1.81 12.16 11.35
CA ASP A 285 1.83 13.62 11.56
C ASP A 285 0.40 14.18 11.54
N PHE A 286 -0.44 13.67 10.64
CA PHE A 286 -1.85 14.02 10.57
C PHE A 286 -2.57 13.64 11.86
N CYS A 287 -2.39 12.41 12.34
CA CYS A 287 -3.01 11.93 13.57
C CYS A 287 -2.55 12.71 14.81
N ASN A 288 -1.25 13.02 14.91
CA ASN A 288 -0.74 13.89 15.97
C ASN A 288 -1.38 15.30 15.90
N SER A 289 -1.60 15.83 14.70
CA SER A 289 -2.27 17.12 14.51
C SER A 289 -3.75 17.05 14.91
N LEU A 290 -4.42 15.92 14.67
CA LEU A 290 -5.79 15.68 15.13
C LEU A 290 -5.86 15.59 16.66
N ASP A 291 -4.91 14.92 17.30
CA ASP A 291 -4.85 14.81 18.76
C ASP A 291 -4.69 16.20 19.41
N GLN A 292 -3.78 17.02 18.88
CA GLN A 292 -3.61 18.39 19.35
C GLN A 292 -4.88 19.24 19.17
N TYR A 293 -5.62 19.05 18.09
CA TYR A 293 -6.88 19.76 17.88
C TYR A 293 -8.01 19.27 18.80
N VAL A 294 -8.18 17.96 18.93
CA VAL A 294 -9.29 17.39 19.70
C VAL A 294 -9.08 17.62 21.20
N ASP A 295 -7.86 17.41 21.72
CA ASP A 295 -7.58 17.45 23.16
C ASP A 295 -7.19 18.85 23.65
N ASN A 296 -6.41 19.60 22.87
CA ASN A 296 -5.85 20.90 23.28
C ASN A 296 -6.48 22.11 22.55
N ASP A 297 -7.44 21.88 21.66
CA ASP A 297 -8.07 22.92 20.83
C ASP A 297 -7.08 23.73 19.96
N VAL A 298 -5.90 23.15 19.70
CA VAL A 298 -4.87 23.76 18.85
C VAL A 298 -5.27 23.57 17.39
N LYS A 299 -5.67 24.64 16.71
CA LYS A 299 -6.13 24.61 15.31
C LYS A 299 -4.92 24.53 14.37
N PRO A 300 -4.70 23.40 13.67
CA PRO A 300 -3.53 23.25 12.82
C PRO A 300 -3.69 24.09 11.54
N SER A 301 -2.55 24.51 10.98
CA SER A 301 -2.48 25.43 9.84
C SER A 301 -3.21 24.91 8.60
N TRP A 302 -3.11 23.60 8.32
CA TRP A 302 -3.80 22.94 7.21
C TRP A 302 -5.33 22.96 7.36
N MET A 303 -5.85 22.89 8.60
CA MET A 303 -7.29 22.86 8.84
C MET A 303 -7.92 24.21 8.47
N LYS A 304 -7.23 25.33 8.75
CA LYS A 304 -7.72 26.68 8.38
C LYS A 304 -7.96 26.85 6.88
N LYS A 305 -7.24 26.10 6.05
CA LYS A 305 -7.42 26.12 4.58
C LYS A 305 -8.52 25.19 4.10
N TRP A 306 -8.81 24.15 4.87
CA TRP A 306 -9.92 23.24 4.60
C TRP A 306 -11.25 23.85 5.04
N ILE A 307 -11.27 24.43 6.24
CA ILE A 307 -12.39 25.16 6.82
C ILE A 307 -11.91 26.19 7.84
N ASN A 308 -12.24 27.47 7.62
CA ASN A 308 -11.96 28.52 8.59
C ASN A 308 -13.02 28.56 9.70
N CYS A 309 -12.61 28.13 10.89
CA CYS A 309 -13.42 28.07 12.11
C CYS A 309 -13.16 29.25 13.07
N GLU A 310 -12.69 30.38 12.56
CA GLU A 310 -12.64 31.63 13.33
C GLU A 310 -14.06 32.23 13.31
N THR A 311 -14.78 32.06 14.41
CA THR A 311 -16.16 32.47 14.61
C THR A 311 -16.32 33.96 14.30
N ASP A 312 -16.88 34.27 13.14
CA ASP A 312 -17.32 35.62 12.81
C ASP A 312 -18.58 35.93 13.64
N VAL A 313 -18.57 37.07 14.36
CA VAL A 313 -19.69 37.50 15.24
C VAL A 313 -21.00 37.55 14.46
N SER A 314 -20.92 37.83 13.16
CA SER A 314 -22.03 37.88 12.20
C SER A 314 -22.80 36.55 12.06
N ILE A 315 -22.16 35.40 12.28
CA ILE A 315 -22.78 34.06 12.15
C ILE A 315 -23.62 33.74 13.39
N SER A 316 -23.23 34.23 14.57
CA SER A 316 -23.99 34.00 15.80
C SER A 316 -25.38 34.65 15.73
N ASP A 317 -25.44 35.89 15.23
CA ASP A 317 -26.70 36.63 15.05
C ASP A 317 -27.60 35.94 14.02
N ALA A 318 -27.00 35.40 12.95
CA ALA A 318 -27.73 34.61 11.95
C ALA A 318 -28.31 33.32 12.54
N VAL A 319 -27.58 32.63 13.43
CA VAL A 319 -28.06 31.44 14.13
C VAL A 319 -29.21 31.78 15.06
N GLU A 320 -29.07 32.83 15.89
CA GLU A 320 -30.10 33.23 16.85
C GLU A 320 -31.41 33.63 16.14
N PHE A 321 -31.31 34.45 15.10
CA PHE A 321 -32.48 34.79 14.29
C PHE A 321 -33.13 33.55 13.66
N SER A 322 -32.31 32.68 13.07
CA SER A 322 -32.81 31.48 12.39
C SER A 322 -33.53 30.55 13.37
N GLN A 323 -33.04 30.46 14.61
CA GLN A 323 -33.69 29.73 15.70
C GLN A 323 -35.04 30.35 16.06
N GLY A 324 -35.11 31.68 16.20
CA GLY A 324 -36.34 32.39 16.50
C GLY A 324 -37.43 32.21 15.43
N GLU A 325 -37.07 32.22 14.14
CA GLU A 325 -38.02 31.99 13.05
C GLU A 325 -38.51 30.53 12.99
N ILE A 326 -37.65 29.57 13.29
CA ILE A 326 -38.04 28.16 13.34
C ILE A 326 -38.90 27.84 14.54
N ASP A 327 -38.64 28.43 15.70
CA ASP A 327 -39.49 28.24 16.87
C ASP A 327 -40.92 28.72 16.58
N LYS A 328 -41.08 29.78 15.78
CA LYS A 328 -42.40 30.22 15.28
C LYS A 328 -43.02 29.19 14.33
N LEU A 329 -42.25 28.66 13.37
CA LEU A 329 -42.72 27.62 12.44
C LEU A 329 -43.13 26.34 13.17
N LEU A 330 -42.33 25.85 14.11
CA LEU A 330 -42.61 24.65 14.89
C LEU A 330 -43.84 24.85 15.79
N LYS A 331 -43.99 26.03 16.40
CA LYS A 331 -45.23 26.39 17.13
C LYS A 331 -46.44 26.35 16.21
N MET A 332 -46.36 26.91 15.00
CA MET A 332 -47.47 26.84 14.04
C MET A 332 -47.77 25.40 13.59
N ILE A 333 -46.76 24.58 13.32
CA ILE A 333 -46.95 23.14 13.01
C ILE A 333 -47.70 22.46 14.16
N ASN A 334 -47.28 22.70 15.39
CA ASN A 334 -47.93 22.12 16.57
C ASN A 334 -49.35 22.61 16.78
N LEU A 335 -49.67 23.86 16.43
CA LEU A 335 -51.05 24.36 16.45
C LEU A 335 -51.94 23.59 15.47
N PHE A 336 -51.54 23.46 14.20
CA PHE A 336 -52.29 22.67 13.21
C PHE A 336 -52.35 21.18 13.59
N SER A 337 -51.22 20.59 13.95
CA SER A 337 -51.13 19.18 14.29
C SER A 337 -51.95 18.82 15.52
N SER A 338 -51.91 19.63 16.58
CA SER A 338 -52.71 19.41 17.78
C SER A 338 -54.21 19.56 17.48
N ALA A 339 -54.60 20.57 16.71
CA ALA A 339 -55.99 20.82 16.36
C ALA A 339 -56.63 19.71 15.51
N TYR A 340 -55.87 19.13 14.56
CA TYR A 340 -56.45 18.24 13.54
C TYR A 340 -55.99 16.78 13.64
N THR A 341 -54.89 16.48 14.32
CA THR A 341 -54.38 15.10 14.49
C THR A 341 -54.08 14.72 15.92
N ASN A 342 -54.20 15.65 16.88
CA ASN A 342 -53.86 15.48 18.29
C ASN A 342 -52.41 14.98 18.50
N LYS A 343 -51.49 15.35 17.60
CA LYS A 343 -50.05 15.04 17.69
C LYS A 343 -49.26 16.31 17.98
N THR A 344 -48.13 16.15 18.66
CA THR A 344 -47.15 17.21 18.89
C THR A 344 -45.78 16.78 18.38
N TYR A 345 -45.07 17.74 17.80
CA TYR A 345 -43.76 17.55 17.22
C TYR A 345 -42.72 18.41 17.92
N THR A 346 -41.57 17.80 18.13
CA THR A 346 -40.31 18.39 18.56
C THR A 346 -39.34 18.36 17.39
N THR A 347 -38.21 19.06 17.50
CA THR A 347 -37.11 18.95 16.53
C THR A 347 -36.61 17.52 16.34
N SER A 348 -36.71 16.65 17.37
CA SER A 348 -36.25 15.26 17.31
C SER A 348 -37.20 14.31 16.59
N ASN A 349 -38.52 14.54 16.61
CA ASN A 349 -39.51 13.66 15.97
C ASN A 349 -40.13 14.26 14.70
N LEU A 350 -39.76 15.48 14.30
CA LEU A 350 -40.33 16.18 13.14
C LEU A 350 -40.16 15.41 11.82
N LEU A 351 -39.15 14.54 11.71
CA LEU A 351 -38.98 13.66 10.56
C LEU A 351 -40.14 12.67 10.36
N THR A 352 -40.93 12.41 11.39
CA THR A 352 -42.12 11.55 11.32
C THR A 352 -43.36 12.30 10.81
N LEU A 353 -43.33 13.64 10.78
CA LEU A 353 -44.40 14.45 10.24
C LEU A 353 -44.42 14.35 8.71
N LYS A 354 -45.57 13.97 8.16
CA LYS A 354 -45.88 14.10 6.73
C LYS A 354 -46.82 15.27 6.53
N LEU A 355 -46.30 16.36 5.96
CA LEU A 355 -47.08 17.58 5.73
C LEU A 355 -48.32 17.32 4.87
N ASP A 356 -48.26 16.41 3.91
CA ASP A 356 -49.39 16.07 3.04
C ASP A 356 -50.53 15.37 3.81
N GLU A 357 -50.20 14.50 4.77
CA GLU A 357 -51.19 13.84 5.62
C GLU A 357 -51.85 14.84 6.57
N LEU A 358 -51.05 15.76 7.14
CA LEU A 358 -51.59 16.85 7.96
C LEU A 358 -52.47 17.79 7.11
N ARG A 359 -52.04 18.12 5.89
CA ARG A 359 -52.80 18.95 4.94
C ARG A 359 -54.15 18.34 4.59
N ALA A 360 -54.21 17.02 4.41
CA ALA A 360 -55.43 16.31 4.01
C ALA A 360 -56.55 16.37 5.07
N VAL A 361 -56.21 16.58 6.34
CA VAL A 361 -57.18 16.65 7.45
C VAL A 361 -57.54 18.09 7.85
N ILE A 362 -56.90 19.09 7.25
CA ILE A 362 -57.17 20.50 7.53
C ILE A 362 -58.45 20.96 6.78
N PRO A 363 -59.38 21.69 7.43
CA PRO A 363 -60.55 22.28 6.80
C PRO A 363 -60.19 23.14 5.59
N ILE A 364 -60.99 23.06 4.53
CA ILE A 364 -60.72 23.69 3.22
C ILE A 364 -60.46 25.21 3.34
N ASP A 365 -61.13 25.90 4.27
CA ASP A 365 -60.96 27.33 4.54
C ASP A 365 -59.59 27.68 5.14
N GLN A 366 -58.93 26.73 5.80
CA GLN A 366 -57.61 26.89 6.42
C GLN A 366 -56.46 26.36 5.55
N VAL A 367 -56.75 25.62 4.48
CA VAL A 367 -55.72 25.04 3.60
C VAL A 367 -54.87 26.13 2.95
N SER A 368 -55.48 27.25 2.53
CA SER A 368 -54.72 28.36 1.91
C SER A 368 -53.70 28.97 2.88
N LEU A 369 -54.06 29.11 4.16
CA LEU A 369 -53.17 29.58 5.21
C LEU A 369 -52.04 28.57 5.45
N PHE A 370 -52.36 27.27 5.52
CA PHE A 370 -51.37 26.21 5.69
C PHE A 370 -50.37 26.20 4.53
N ASP A 371 -50.85 26.15 3.28
CA ASP A 371 -50.02 26.11 2.07
C ASP A 371 -49.17 27.39 1.92
N SER A 372 -49.62 28.53 2.45
CA SER A 372 -48.83 29.77 2.45
C SER A 372 -47.65 29.76 3.44
N LYS A 373 -47.67 28.85 4.43
CA LYS A 373 -46.67 28.76 5.50
C LYS A 373 -45.80 27.51 5.41
N PHE A 374 -46.34 26.43 4.87
CA PHE A 374 -45.71 25.13 4.86
C PHE A 374 -45.62 24.59 3.43
N ASP A 375 -44.41 24.19 3.07
CA ASP A 375 -44.07 23.57 1.81
C ASP A 375 -43.16 22.36 2.04
N ALA A 376 -42.80 21.65 0.96
CA ALA A 376 -41.88 20.53 1.01
C ALA A 376 -40.49 20.87 1.58
N LYS A 377 -40.12 22.15 1.65
CA LYS A 377 -38.84 22.62 2.18
C LYS A 377 -38.89 22.94 3.67
N THR A 378 -40.07 23.09 4.24
CA THR A 378 -40.23 23.58 5.61
C THR A 378 -39.62 22.63 6.65
N ILE A 379 -39.89 21.32 6.56
CA ILE A 379 -39.26 20.32 7.45
C ILE A 379 -37.72 20.32 7.29
N PRO A 380 -37.15 20.23 6.07
CA PRO A 380 -35.70 20.35 5.87
C PRO A 380 -35.08 21.60 6.49
N VAL A 381 -35.76 22.75 6.40
CA VAL A 381 -35.28 24.02 6.98
C VAL A 381 -35.27 23.96 8.50
N ILE A 382 -36.35 23.47 9.12
CA ILE A 382 -36.44 23.34 10.59
C ILE A 382 -35.30 22.45 11.12
N LEU A 383 -35.00 21.35 10.41
CA LEU A 383 -33.92 20.43 10.77
C LEU A 383 -32.51 20.99 10.47
N SER A 384 -32.40 22.06 9.69
CA SER A 384 -31.11 22.64 9.27
C SER A 384 -30.54 23.63 10.29
N VAL A 385 -31.35 24.25 11.16
CA VAL A 385 -30.81 25.26 12.10
C VAL A 385 -30.04 24.70 13.29
N PRO A 386 -30.46 23.60 13.94
CA PRO A 386 -29.58 22.95 14.92
C PRO A 386 -28.22 22.57 14.30
N ARG A 387 -28.21 22.21 13.01
CA ARG A 387 -26.99 21.93 12.27
C ARG A 387 -26.19 23.21 11.95
N LEU A 388 -26.86 24.32 11.65
CA LEU A 388 -26.23 25.63 11.49
C LEU A 388 -25.53 26.06 12.78
N GLN A 389 -26.15 25.85 13.94
CA GLN A 389 -25.53 26.12 15.23
C GLN A 389 -24.25 25.30 15.43
N ASN A 390 -24.27 24.01 15.07
CA ASN A 390 -23.08 23.17 15.09
C ASN A 390 -22.02 23.61 14.09
N MET A 391 -22.42 24.13 12.91
CA MET A 391 -21.50 24.68 11.91
C MET A 391 -20.86 25.98 12.36
N ALA A 392 -21.64 26.90 12.93
CA ALA A 392 -21.17 28.16 13.46
C ALA A 392 -20.10 27.97 14.56
N LYS A 393 -20.27 26.94 15.40
CA LYS A 393 -19.30 26.56 16.42
C LYS A 393 -18.18 25.66 15.91
N CYS A 394 -18.21 25.26 14.64
CA CYS A 394 -17.36 24.20 14.07
C CYS A 394 -17.37 22.88 14.87
N GLN A 395 -18.40 22.63 15.68
CA GLN A 395 -18.51 21.42 16.49
C GLN A 395 -18.55 20.18 15.60
N PHE A 396 -19.18 20.26 14.44
CA PHE A 396 -19.23 19.16 13.48
C PHE A 396 -17.85 18.73 12.97
N VAL A 397 -16.89 19.66 12.87
CA VAL A 397 -15.49 19.37 12.51
C VAL A 397 -14.81 18.62 13.64
N LYS A 398 -15.00 19.08 14.88
CA LYS A 398 -14.46 18.42 16.07
C LYS A 398 -15.04 17.02 16.27
N ASP A 399 -16.34 16.85 16.07
CA ASP A 399 -17.01 15.54 16.13
C ASP A 399 -16.47 14.59 15.05
N TYR A 400 -16.29 15.09 13.83
CA TYR A 400 -15.70 14.33 12.72
C TYR A 400 -14.25 13.90 12.99
N PHE A 401 -13.42 14.80 13.51
CA PHE A 401 -12.03 14.48 13.81
C PHE A 401 -11.88 13.61 15.04
N ASN A 402 -12.75 13.72 16.04
CA ASN A 402 -12.80 12.77 17.14
C ASN A 402 -13.19 11.36 16.64
N TYR A 403 -14.18 11.27 15.73
CA TYR A 403 -14.50 10.01 15.06
C TYR A 403 -13.32 9.47 14.25
N THR A 404 -12.63 10.33 13.49
CA THR A 404 -11.46 9.96 12.68
C THR A 404 -10.34 9.45 13.58
N ARG A 405 -9.97 10.17 14.63
CA ARG A 405 -8.95 9.75 15.60
C ARG A 405 -9.23 8.34 16.12
N ASN A 406 -10.45 8.10 16.58
CA ASN A 406 -10.79 6.85 17.27
C ASN A 406 -10.93 5.65 16.31
N ASN A 407 -11.27 5.87 15.05
CA ASN A 407 -11.55 4.78 14.09
C ASN A 407 -10.51 4.62 12.97
N TYR A 408 -9.67 5.63 12.73
CA TYR A 408 -8.72 5.63 11.61
C TYR A 408 -7.26 5.62 12.09
N CYS A 409 -6.89 6.51 13.03
CA CYS A 409 -5.49 6.78 13.32
C CYS A 409 -4.69 5.57 13.83
N GLY A 410 -5.26 4.79 14.75
CA GLY A 410 -4.60 3.57 15.23
C GLY A 410 -4.48 2.51 14.13
N GLU A 411 -5.59 2.21 13.44
CA GLU A 411 -5.65 1.10 12.50
C GLU A 411 -4.81 1.35 11.24
N VAL A 412 -4.84 2.55 10.66
CA VAL A 412 -4.10 2.83 9.42
C VAL A 412 -2.60 2.83 9.65
N ILE A 413 -2.12 3.48 10.73
CA ILE A 413 -0.68 3.50 11.05
C ILE A 413 -0.18 2.07 11.27
N GLU A 414 -0.94 1.27 12.03
CA GLU A 414 -0.59 -0.13 12.28
C GLU A 414 -0.53 -0.95 10.99
N ASN A 415 -1.53 -0.83 10.12
CA ASN A 415 -1.59 -1.56 8.86
C ASN A 415 -0.47 -1.14 7.90
N VAL A 416 -0.18 0.15 7.77
CA VAL A 416 0.93 0.63 6.93
C VAL A 416 2.27 0.14 7.47
N ASN A 417 2.48 0.17 8.79
CA ASN A 417 3.71 -0.35 9.38
C ASN A 417 3.87 -1.86 9.13
N ARG A 418 2.80 -2.65 9.26
CA ARG A 418 2.81 -4.08 8.93
C ARG A 418 3.16 -4.35 7.46
N MET A 419 2.72 -3.48 6.53
CA MET A 419 3.15 -3.56 5.13
C MET A 419 4.65 -3.32 4.98
N VAL A 420 5.19 -2.26 5.58
CA VAL A 420 6.62 -1.95 5.50
C VAL A 420 7.47 -3.09 6.10
N ILE A 421 7.04 -3.67 7.23
CA ILE A 421 7.71 -4.82 7.84
C ILE A 421 7.69 -6.03 6.89
N SER A 422 6.55 -6.33 6.29
CA SER A 422 6.44 -7.40 5.28
C SER A 422 7.41 -7.19 4.12
N GLU A 423 7.50 -5.95 3.61
CA GLU A 423 8.39 -5.60 2.51
C GLU A 423 9.87 -5.75 2.90
N ILE A 424 10.25 -5.36 4.11
CA ILE A 424 11.60 -5.58 4.65
C ILE A 424 11.90 -7.08 4.73
N LEU A 425 10.99 -7.89 5.29
CA LEU A 425 11.17 -9.34 5.41
C LEU A 425 11.40 -10.00 4.06
N ILE A 426 10.59 -9.63 3.05
CA ILE A 426 10.74 -10.17 1.69
C ILE A 426 12.03 -9.67 1.05
N ALA A 427 12.35 -8.38 1.10
CA ALA A 427 13.57 -7.86 0.51
C ALA A 427 14.82 -8.52 1.12
N VAL A 428 14.89 -8.63 2.44
CA VAL A 428 16.03 -9.21 3.16
C VAL A 428 16.20 -10.69 2.85
N ILE A 429 15.13 -11.48 2.78
CA ILE A 429 15.24 -12.92 2.52
C ILE A 429 15.64 -13.23 1.07
N TRP A 430 15.30 -12.35 0.13
CA TRP A 430 15.64 -12.51 -1.28
C TRP A 430 17.07 -12.10 -1.64
N ILE A 431 17.74 -11.24 -0.86
CA ILE A 431 19.17 -10.92 -1.06
C ILE A 431 20.06 -12.18 -1.05
N PRO A 432 20.03 -13.03 -0.01
CA PRO A 432 20.81 -14.28 -0.01
C PRO A 432 20.28 -15.26 -1.07
N GLY A 433 18.98 -15.25 -1.38
CA GLY A 433 18.41 -16.04 -2.48
C GLY A 433 19.00 -15.69 -3.85
N PHE A 434 19.16 -14.39 -4.13
CA PHE A 434 19.81 -13.89 -5.34
C PHE A 434 21.29 -14.31 -5.40
N ILE A 435 22.05 -14.06 -4.34
CA ILE A 435 23.47 -14.45 -4.24
C ILE A 435 23.62 -15.94 -4.48
N PHE A 436 22.77 -16.73 -3.83
CA PHE A 436 22.75 -18.19 -3.97
C PHE A 436 22.48 -18.63 -5.42
N ALA A 437 21.45 -18.06 -6.07
CA ALA A 437 21.11 -18.37 -7.45
C ALA A 437 22.25 -18.03 -8.42
N VAL A 438 22.96 -16.91 -8.19
CA VAL A 438 24.13 -16.51 -8.99
C VAL A 438 25.30 -17.48 -8.81
N ILE A 439 25.62 -17.90 -7.58
CA ILE A 439 26.73 -18.82 -7.29
C ILE A 439 26.43 -20.21 -7.89
N TYR A 440 25.26 -20.79 -7.59
CA TYR A 440 24.96 -22.17 -7.94
C TYR A 440 24.81 -22.41 -9.44
N SER A 441 24.43 -21.36 -10.18
CA SER A 441 24.32 -21.42 -11.62
C SER A 441 25.67 -21.41 -12.36
N LYS A 442 26.79 -21.11 -11.69
CA LYS A 442 28.17 -21.21 -12.19
C LYS A 442 28.71 -22.64 -12.07
N ASP A 443 28.49 -23.29 -10.94
CA ASP A 443 29.14 -24.56 -10.56
C ASP A 443 28.77 -25.72 -11.49
N LYS A 444 27.51 -25.78 -11.94
CA LYS A 444 27.05 -26.86 -12.85
C LYS A 444 27.49 -26.71 -14.32
N ARG A 445 27.95 -25.54 -14.77
CA ARG A 445 28.48 -25.41 -16.15
C ARG A 445 29.86 -26.06 -16.28
N ILE A 446 30.66 -26.04 -15.21
CA ILE A 446 32.01 -26.63 -15.19
C ILE A 446 31.91 -28.15 -15.28
N ILE A 447 31.04 -28.76 -14.46
CA ILE A 447 30.83 -30.22 -14.41
C ILE A 447 30.31 -30.78 -15.75
N ASN A 448 29.42 -30.06 -16.45
CA ASN A 448 28.90 -30.52 -17.74
C ASN A 448 29.94 -30.43 -18.87
N ASN A 449 30.87 -29.48 -18.82
CA ASN A 449 31.92 -29.36 -19.84
C ASN A 449 33.01 -30.44 -19.65
N GLU A 450 33.38 -30.78 -18.42
CA GLU A 450 34.33 -31.87 -18.14
C GLU A 450 33.79 -33.24 -18.58
N ASN A 451 32.51 -33.52 -18.35
CA ASN A 451 31.90 -34.78 -18.78
C ASN A 451 31.79 -34.91 -20.31
N ASN A 452 31.54 -33.82 -21.04
CA ASN A 452 31.47 -33.86 -22.51
C ASN A 452 32.85 -34.01 -23.16
N ASN A 453 33.89 -33.39 -22.61
CA ASN A 453 35.26 -33.56 -23.13
C ASN A 453 35.78 -34.99 -22.91
N ASN A 454 35.47 -35.62 -21.76
CA ASN A 454 35.83 -37.02 -21.52
C ASN A 454 35.03 -38.00 -22.41
N SER A 455 33.79 -37.68 -22.76
CA SER A 455 32.99 -38.55 -23.63
C SER A 455 33.43 -38.47 -25.10
N ASN A 456 33.92 -37.31 -25.57
CA ASN A 456 34.43 -37.18 -26.94
C ASN A 456 35.81 -37.83 -27.13
N ASN A 457 36.69 -37.81 -26.13
CA ASN A 457 37.98 -38.51 -26.23
C ASN A 457 37.85 -40.04 -26.25
N ASN A 458 36.79 -40.61 -25.68
CA ASN A 458 36.56 -42.05 -25.73
C ASN A 458 35.88 -42.54 -27.03
N SER A 459 35.24 -41.64 -27.79
CA SER A 459 34.53 -42.03 -29.02
C SER A 459 35.41 -42.03 -30.27
N ASN A 460 36.61 -41.45 -30.22
CA ASN A 460 37.57 -41.42 -31.33
C ASN A 460 38.48 -42.65 -31.42
N ASN A 461 38.39 -43.60 -30.48
CA ASN A 461 39.32 -44.75 -30.42
C ASN A 461 38.73 -46.08 -30.92
N ASN A 462 37.58 -46.06 -31.62
CA ASN A 462 36.85 -47.29 -31.98
C ASN A 462 36.47 -47.43 -33.48
N ASN A 463 37.13 -46.70 -34.38
CA ASN A 463 36.83 -46.74 -35.83
C ASN A 463 37.94 -47.39 -36.69
N ASN A 464 38.64 -48.40 -36.19
CA ASN A 464 39.47 -49.27 -37.02
C ASN A 464 39.23 -50.72 -36.61
N ASN A 465 38.29 -51.38 -37.27
CA ASN A 465 38.32 -52.80 -37.64
C ASN A 465 36.95 -53.17 -38.20
N ASP A 466 36.92 -53.43 -39.51
CA ASP A 466 36.12 -54.48 -40.18
C ASP A 466 35.79 -54.02 -41.60
N ASP A 467 36.61 -54.42 -42.57
CA ASP A 467 36.12 -54.71 -43.92
C ASP A 467 37.14 -55.60 -44.65
N ASP A 468 36.99 -56.91 -44.46
CA ASP A 468 37.64 -57.92 -45.30
C ASP A 468 36.70 -59.13 -45.40
N SER A 469 35.93 -59.24 -46.51
CA SER A 469 35.51 -60.51 -47.15
C SER A 469 34.53 -60.32 -48.32
N GLN A 470 35.10 -60.31 -49.53
CA GLN A 470 34.77 -61.20 -50.67
C GLN A 470 33.32 -61.38 -51.22
N ALA A 471 33.19 -61.01 -52.51
CA ALA A 471 32.97 -61.91 -53.67
C ALA A 471 31.67 -61.83 -54.50
N HIS A 472 31.93 -61.81 -55.83
CA HIS A 472 31.13 -62.26 -56.99
C HIS A 472 29.90 -61.46 -57.49
N ARG A 473 30.02 -60.89 -58.71
CA ARG A 473 29.34 -61.40 -59.95
C ARG A 473 29.68 -60.63 -61.24
N SER A 474 30.24 -61.37 -62.20
CA SER A 474 30.01 -61.38 -63.68
C SER A 474 29.79 -60.07 -64.47
N SER A 475 30.70 -59.76 -65.40
CA SER A 475 30.61 -60.08 -66.85
C SER A 475 31.94 -59.82 -67.54
#